data_AF-A0A1J5E0U4-F1
#
_entry.id   AF-A0A1J5E0U4-F1
#
_cell.length_a   1.000
_cell.length_b   1.000
_cell.length_c   1.000
_cell.angle_alpha   90.00
_cell.angle_beta   90.00
_cell.angle_gamma   90.00
#
_symmetry.space_group_name_H-M   'P 1'
#
loop_
_entity.id
_entity.type
_entity.pdbx_description
1 polymer ?
#
loop_
_entity_poly.entity_id
_entity_poly.type
_entity_poly.pdbx_seq_one_letter_code
_entity_poly.pdbx_strand_id
1 'polypeptide(L)'
;MADEKTGRFPDPHEFKVPPELDGWEEMYPSHYLFSKDRMDWEKRQFWYQDKIHAPEPMPPLDLIFQEAWQISLSQYTTRVFCIPPAQGIAQRMVGCYLYICAVEPPPPEVIGKKAELFQKRVFYVFDHYDELWDKWLTKFKVLGNEMKALNVPEEMPKFAPEDQVLPAPRGYYVTYELVEVFDKLVNMVFKGWQYHFEMLNLTYLAYLMFADVARKLFPGISESAIGKMVAGAYVSMFRPEEELCRLSRLATSLKGVKDVLSNNKTVPEKLLELDTTPDGRQWLEEYNKAKDPWFYVSCGSGWLHYEGSWLTQPEIPFNYIKDYIARLEKGEKIERSLDHIDKQREDIIKSYRDLIKSDEDRTTFDNAYKTVRTIYRYAEDHLFWVEHWFHTIWFGKIRDLGRIMVNRGLLEKVDDIFMFNRYEIPEMLTEIATGWALGVNIPLRSSYYKAKAAKRTKILEAARNWAQTPALGVPPEEVAEPFTIMLWGITTDKVKEWLKGVDAGAAGSAGEIKGFASSAGSAEGPARVLKLLKDIVDLKAGEVLVCPSTNPSWAPVFTKIKAAVTDIGGLTSHAAIVCREYGVPSVTGTGIATSVIKTGDIVRVDGDTGVVSIVKRA
;
A
#
# COMPACT_ATOMS: atom_id res chain seq x y z
N MET A 1 21.46 -5.86 -36.08
CA MET A 1 22.44 -4.75 -36.13
C MET A 1 22.11 -3.84 -34.98
N ALA A 2 23.06 -3.70 -34.08
CA ALA A 2 22.96 -2.84 -32.91
C ALA A 2 22.88 -1.40 -33.39
N ASP A 3 21.73 -0.76 -33.14
CA ASP A 3 21.59 0.68 -33.27
C ASP A 3 21.87 1.24 -31.88
N GLU A 4 22.98 1.94 -31.74
CA GLU A 4 23.36 2.71 -30.54
C GLU A 4 22.24 3.72 -30.22
N LYS A 5 21.23 3.32 -29.46
CA LYS A 5 20.21 4.24 -28.92
C LYS A 5 20.68 4.76 -27.57
N THR A 6 21.68 5.63 -27.57
CA THR A 6 22.13 6.35 -26.38
C THR A 6 20.97 7.16 -25.77
N GLY A 7 20.53 6.81 -24.55
CA GLY A 7 19.72 7.68 -23.68
C GLY A 7 18.20 7.50 -23.69
N ARG A 8 17.62 6.43 -24.26
CA ARG A 8 16.16 6.20 -24.24
C ARG A 8 15.75 4.79 -23.89
N PHE A 9 14.56 4.64 -23.30
CA PHE A 9 13.90 3.34 -23.07
C PHE A 9 13.10 2.92 -24.32
N PRO A 10 12.56 1.68 -24.35
CA PRO A 10 11.70 1.26 -25.45
C PRO A 10 10.51 2.22 -25.66
N ASP A 11 10.11 2.41 -26.93
CA ASP A 11 8.94 3.22 -27.27
C ASP A 11 7.68 2.48 -26.77
N PRO A 12 6.80 3.13 -25.98
CA PRO A 12 5.64 2.47 -25.39
C PRO A 12 4.64 1.93 -26.43
N HIS A 13 4.65 2.42 -27.68
CA HIS A 13 3.77 1.96 -28.76
C HIS A 13 4.39 0.84 -29.61
N GLU A 14 5.71 0.66 -29.53
CA GLU A 14 6.43 -0.38 -30.28
C GLU A 14 6.88 -1.53 -29.36
N PHE A 15 6.78 -1.34 -28.05
CA PHE A 15 7.17 -2.32 -27.05
C PHE A 15 6.32 -3.58 -27.17
N LYS A 16 7.01 -4.72 -27.29
CA LYS A 16 6.36 -6.04 -27.35
C LYS A 16 6.65 -6.79 -26.06
N VAL A 17 5.58 -7.28 -25.46
CA VAL A 17 5.66 -8.23 -24.35
C VAL A 17 6.05 -9.63 -24.87
N PRO A 18 6.54 -10.53 -24.01
CA PRO A 18 6.80 -11.91 -24.38
C PRO A 18 5.52 -12.63 -24.90
N PRO A 19 5.64 -13.58 -25.85
CA PRO A 19 4.49 -14.32 -26.38
C PRO A 19 3.67 -15.06 -25.33
N GLU A 20 4.27 -15.42 -24.19
CA GLU A 20 3.59 -16.05 -23.06
C GLU A 20 2.53 -15.14 -22.42
N LEU A 21 2.58 -13.83 -22.69
CA LEU A 21 1.60 -12.84 -22.22
C LEU A 21 0.51 -12.53 -23.25
N ASP A 22 0.45 -13.25 -24.38
CA ASP A 22 -0.51 -12.99 -25.44
C ASP A 22 -1.97 -12.90 -24.93
N GLY A 23 -2.61 -11.76 -25.21
CA GLY A 23 -3.99 -11.47 -24.78
C GLY A 23 -4.10 -10.80 -23.40
N TRP A 24 -3.00 -10.36 -22.80
CA TRP A 24 -3.02 -9.55 -21.57
C TRP A 24 -3.83 -8.25 -21.76
N GLU A 25 -3.89 -7.69 -22.97
CA GLU A 25 -4.65 -6.47 -23.26
C GLU A 25 -6.14 -6.63 -22.98
N GLU A 26 -6.68 -7.84 -23.21
CA GLU A 26 -8.09 -8.18 -22.96
C GLU A 26 -8.45 -8.13 -21.47
N MET A 27 -7.46 -8.12 -20.59
CA MET A 27 -7.64 -8.13 -19.13
C MET A 27 -8.02 -6.76 -18.59
N TYR A 28 -7.65 -5.69 -19.28
CA TYR A 28 -7.73 -4.32 -18.75
C TYR A 28 -8.62 -3.43 -19.64
N PRO A 29 -9.23 -2.37 -19.06
CA PRO A 29 -10.02 -1.43 -19.82
C PRO A 29 -9.17 -0.72 -20.90
N SER A 30 -9.77 -0.47 -22.08
CA SER A 30 -9.06 0.09 -23.24
C SER A 30 -8.38 1.45 -22.99
N HIS A 31 -8.89 2.26 -22.05
CA HIS A 31 -8.29 3.55 -21.69
C HIS A 31 -7.02 3.42 -20.83
N TYR A 32 -6.71 2.22 -20.33
CA TYR A 32 -5.43 1.89 -19.68
C TYR A 32 -4.38 1.34 -20.66
N LEU A 33 -4.73 1.10 -21.90
CA LEU A 33 -3.78 0.64 -22.91
C LEU A 33 -3.15 1.84 -23.61
N PHE A 34 -1.89 1.70 -24.04
CA PHE A 34 -1.33 2.62 -25.03
C PHE A 34 -2.16 2.55 -26.31
N SER A 35 -2.43 3.70 -26.93
CA SER A 35 -3.39 3.76 -28.05
C SER A 35 -2.94 4.69 -29.15
N LYS A 36 -3.31 4.38 -30.40
CA LYS A 36 -2.97 5.22 -31.55
C LYS A 36 -3.54 6.64 -31.43
N ASP A 37 -4.75 6.77 -30.87
CA ASP A 37 -5.45 8.05 -30.75
C ASP A 37 -4.80 9.02 -29.74
N ARG A 38 -3.91 8.51 -28.88
CA ARG A 38 -3.15 9.30 -27.90
C ARG A 38 -1.65 9.28 -28.13
N MET A 39 -1.19 8.69 -29.24
CA MET A 39 0.21 8.38 -29.47
C MET A 39 1.12 9.60 -29.34
N ASP A 40 0.74 10.73 -29.96
CA ASP A 40 1.54 11.95 -29.92
C ASP A 40 1.73 12.47 -28.49
N TRP A 41 0.70 12.35 -27.64
CA TRP A 41 0.79 12.76 -26.24
C TRP A 41 1.58 11.74 -25.41
N GLU A 42 1.31 10.45 -25.58
CA GLU A 42 1.95 9.34 -24.84
C GLU A 42 3.46 9.25 -25.14
N LYS A 43 3.90 9.56 -26.36
CA LYS A 43 5.33 9.60 -26.74
C LYS A 43 6.12 10.75 -26.13
N ARG A 44 5.47 11.83 -25.72
CA ARG A 44 6.12 12.96 -25.02
C ARG A 44 6.30 12.70 -23.53
N GLN A 45 5.59 11.72 -23.00
CA GLN A 45 5.62 11.36 -21.58
C GLN A 45 6.75 10.37 -21.29
N PHE A 46 7.33 10.47 -20.09
CA PHE A 46 8.25 9.47 -19.54
C PHE A 46 7.48 8.55 -18.59
N TRP A 47 7.40 7.27 -18.94
CA TRP A 47 6.62 6.29 -18.19
C TRP A 47 7.55 5.39 -17.38
N TYR A 48 7.22 5.14 -16.12
CA TYR A 48 7.98 4.24 -15.25
C TYR A 48 7.06 3.32 -14.49
N GLN A 49 7.53 2.10 -14.19
CA GLN A 49 6.71 1.12 -13.49
C GLN A 49 6.37 1.61 -12.08
N ASP A 50 5.10 1.54 -11.70
CA ASP A 50 4.66 1.84 -10.33
C ASP A 50 4.93 0.66 -9.40
N LYS A 51 6.17 0.55 -8.95
CA LYS A 51 6.55 -0.51 -8.02
C LYS A 51 6.04 -0.28 -6.60
N ILE A 52 5.54 0.91 -6.27
CA ILE A 52 5.06 1.21 -4.91
C ILE A 52 3.70 0.58 -4.68
N HIS A 53 2.75 0.87 -5.58
CA HIS A 53 1.37 0.41 -5.42
C HIS A 53 1.09 -0.88 -6.19
N ALA A 54 1.85 -1.16 -7.26
CA ALA A 54 1.64 -2.30 -8.15
C ALA A 54 2.96 -3.01 -8.54
N PRO A 55 3.72 -3.53 -7.55
CA PRO A 55 4.98 -4.24 -7.83
C PRO A 55 4.80 -5.57 -8.55
N GLU A 56 3.62 -6.19 -8.41
CA GLU A 56 3.27 -7.51 -8.94
C GLU A 56 2.32 -7.39 -10.15
N PRO A 57 2.23 -8.42 -11.02
CA PRO A 57 1.23 -8.46 -12.08
C PRO A 57 -0.18 -8.28 -11.53
N MET A 58 -0.92 -7.33 -12.09
CA MET A 58 -2.19 -6.84 -11.57
C MET A 58 -3.36 -7.73 -11.98
N PRO A 59 -4.07 -8.39 -11.05
CA PRO A 59 -5.36 -9.01 -11.35
C PRO A 59 -6.35 -7.97 -11.91
N PRO A 60 -7.16 -8.31 -12.92
CA PRO A 60 -8.07 -7.37 -13.60
C PRO A 60 -8.96 -6.54 -12.67
N LEU A 61 -9.49 -7.17 -11.61
CA LEU A 61 -10.39 -6.49 -10.69
C LEU A 61 -9.66 -5.60 -9.68
N ASP A 62 -8.44 -5.98 -9.30
CA ASP A 62 -7.61 -5.21 -8.34
C ASP A 62 -7.20 -3.85 -8.94
N LEU A 63 -7.25 -3.70 -10.27
CA LEU A 63 -7.05 -2.41 -10.97
C LEU A 63 -8.00 -1.31 -10.47
N ILE A 64 -9.16 -1.65 -9.89
CA ILE A 64 -10.15 -0.65 -9.43
C ILE A 64 -9.55 0.38 -8.47
N PHE A 65 -8.62 -0.02 -7.60
CA PHE A 65 -7.97 0.91 -6.69
C PHE A 65 -7.04 1.86 -7.44
N GLN A 66 -6.35 1.36 -8.47
CA GLN A 66 -5.50 2.15 -9.37
C GLN A 66 -6.33 3.20 -10.12
N GLU A 67 -7.50 2.79 -10.63
CA GLU A 67 -8.48 3.70 -11.23
C GLU A 67 -8.94 4.79 -10.28
N ALA A 68 -9.29 4.40 -9.06
CA ALA A 68 -9.84 5.30 -8.07
C ALA A 68 -8.80 6.34 -7.64
N TRP A 69 -7.55 5.93 -7.37
CA TRP A 69 -6.52 6.87 -6.93
C TRP A 69 -6.01 7.75 -8.06
N GLN A 70 -5.86 7.25 -9.30
CA GLN A 70 -5.40 8.10 -10.42
C GLN A 70 -6.31 9.31 -10.60
N ILE A 71 -7.62 9.06 -10.63
CA ILE A 71 -8.65 10.10 -10.81
C ILE A 71 -8.61 11.07 -9.64
N SER A 72 -8.63 10.55 -8.42
CA SER A 72 -8.71 11.35 -7.20
C SER A 72 -7.45 12.19 -7.01
N LEU A 73 -6.25 11.60 -7.09
CA LEU A 73 -4.97 12.32 -7.04
C LEU A 73 -4.94 13.46 -8.04
N SER A 74 -5.25 13.17 -9.30
CA SER A 74 -5.15 14.14 -10.38
C SER A 74 -6.18 15.26 -10.26
N GLN A 75 -7.40 14.96 -9.80
CA GLN A 75 -8.43 15.96 -9.53
C GLN A 75 -8.03 16.88 -8.37
N TYR A 76 -7.51 16.31 -7.27
CA TYR A 76 -7.08 17.11 -6.13
C TYR A 76 -5.87 17.98 -6.47
N THR A 77 -4.94 17.47 -7.27
CA THR A 77 -3.81 18.25 -7.78
C THR A 77 -4.24 19.39 -8.70
N THR A 78 -5.15 19.13 -9.66
CA THR A 78 -5.40 20.07 -10.77
C THR A 78 -6.64 20.94 -10.62
N ARG A 79 -7.65 20.50 -9.85
CA ARG A 79 -8.97 21.14 -9.75
C ARG A 79 -9.33 21.55 -8.32
N VAL A 80 -8.92 20.79 -7.30
CA VAL A 80 -9.25 21.06 -5.89
C VAL A 80 -8.20 21.95 -5.22
N PHE A 81 -6.97 21.48 -5.05
CA PHE A 81 -5.90 22.30 -4.46
C PHE A 81 -5.13 23.11 -5.48
N CYS A 82 -5.24 22.78 -6.77
CA CYS A 82 -4.64 23.54 -7.86
C CYS A 82 -3.14 23.76 -7.66
N ILE A 83 -2.38 22.72 -7.30
CA ILE A 83 -0.93 22.77 -7.10
C ILE A 83 -0.28 23.33 -8.38
N PRO A 84 0.35 24.53 -8.38
CA PRO A 84 0.48 25.33 -9.61
C PRO A 84 1.18 24.63 -10.78
N PRO A 85 2.39 24.05 -10.63
CA PRO A 85 3.06 23.40 -11.75
C PRO A 85 2.55 21.98 -12.06
N ALA A 86 1.80 21.33 -11.16
CA ALA A 86 1.50 19.90 -11.27
C ALA A 86 0.21 19.60 -12.06
N GLN A 87 0.22 18.59 -12.95
CA GLN A 87 -0.95 18.16 -13.75
C GLN A 87 -1.54 16.79 -13.36
N GLY A 88 -1.01 16.13 -12.32
CA GLY A 88 -1.46 14.81 -11.88
C GLY A 88 -0.64 13.68 -12.49
N ILE A 89 -1.16 12.45 -12.37
CA ILE A 89 -0.48 11.22 -12.80
C ILE A 89 -1.36 10.48 -13.79
N ALA A 90 -0.77 10.05 -14.91
CA ALA A 90 -1.41 9.16 -15.87
C ALA A 90 -0.91 7.73 -15.70
N GLN A 91 -1.75 6.74 -15.99
CA GLN A 91 -1.43 5.32 -15.85
C GLN A 91 -1.68 4.54 -17.13
N ARG A 92 -0.84 3.54 -17.41
CA ARG A 92 -1.00 2.56 -18.49
C ARG A 92 -0.61 1.16 -18.03
N MET A 93 -1.28 0.15 -18.54
CA MET A 93 -0.91 -1.25 -18.34
C MET A 93 -0.01 -1.72 -19.48
N VAL A 94 1.02 -2.50 -19.16
CA VAL A 94 1.88 -3.21 -20.12
C VAL A 94 2.23 -4.57 -19.55
N GLY A 95 1.82 -5.65 -20.23
CA GLY A 95 2.12 -7.02 -19.81
C GLY A 95 1.73 -7.31 -18.36
N CYS A 96 0.54 -6.87 -17.97
CA CYS A 96 0.00 -6.94 -16.60
C CYS A 96 0.66 -6.04 -15.54
N TYR A 97 1.61 -5.18 -15.89
CA TYR A 97 2.22 -4.22 -14.96
C TYR A 97 1.73 -2.80 -15.19
N LEU A 98 1.59 -2.04 -14.10
CA LEU A 98 1.19 -0.64 -14.12
C LEU A 98 2.42 0.26 -14.35
N TYR A 99 2.33 1.13 -15.35
CA TYR A 99 3.27 2.21 -15.62
C TYR A 99 2.57 3.54 -15.37
N ILE A 100 3.26 4.44 -14.69
CA ILE A 100 2.77 5.77 -14.38
C ILE A 100 3.64 6.84 -15.03
N CYS A 101 3.07 8.04 -15.20
CA CYS A 101 3.79 9.22 -15.64
C CYS A 101 3.23 10.47 -14.96
N ALA A 102 4.12 11.30 -14.40
CA ALA A 102 3.78 12.66 -14.01
C ALA A 102 3.55 13.51 -15.27
N VAL A 103 2.32 14.02 -15.41
CA VAL A 103 1.93 14.78 -16.59
C VAL A 103 2.67 16.11 -16.65
N GLU A 104 3.18 16.44 -17.83
CA GLU A 104 3.93 17.69 -18.10
C GLU A 104 3.21 18.96 -17.57
N PRO A 105 3.94 19.98 -17.06
CA PRO A 105 3.34 21.18 -16.48
C PRO A 105 2.40 21.93 -17.45
N PRO A 106 1.38 22.65 -16.95
CA PRO A 106 0.46 23.38 -17.80
C PRO A 106 1.08 24.70 -18.30
N PRO A 107 0.49 25.37 -19.30
CA PRO A 107 0.96 26.68 -19.76
C PRO A 107 1.07 27.71 -18.63
N PRO A 108 2.02 28.67 -18.68
CA PRO A 108 2.26 29.64 -17.60
C PRO A 108 1.01 30.43 -17.14
N GLU A 109 0.09 30.75 -18.05
CA GLU A 109 -1.18 31.42 -17.71
C GLU A 109 -2.03 30.58 -16.74
N VAL A 110 -2.08 29.26 -16.96
CA VAL A 110 -2.82 28.33 -16.11
C VAL A 110 -2.12 28.18 -14.76
N ILE A 111 -0.79 28.18 -14.73
CA ILE A 111 0.00 28.17 -13.48
C ILE A 111 -0.35 29.39 -12.62
N GLY A 112 -0.43 30.58 -13.21
CA GLY A 112 -0.82 31.81 -12.51
C GLY A 112 -2.21 31.72 -11.86
N LYS A 113 -3.22 31.29 -12.63
CA LYS A 113 -4.59 31.09 -12.10
C LYS A 113 -4.65 30.05 -10.98
N LYS A 114 -3.88 28.97 -11.13
CA LYS A 114 -3.78 27.92 -10.11
C LYS A 114 -3.14 28.43 -8.82
N ALA A 115 -2.13 29.30 -8.91
CA ALA A 115 -1.47 29.88 -7.74
C ALA A 115 -2.42 30.65 -6.81
N GLU A 116 -3.35 31.43 -7.37
CA GLU A 116 -4.37 32.16 -6.59
C GLU A 116 -5.27 31.20 -5.79
N LEU A 117 -5.77 30.14 -6.44
CA LEU A 117 -6.61 29.14 -5.79
C LEU A 117 -5.84 28.31 -4.77
N PHE A 118 -4.61 27.92 -5.09
CA PHE A 118 -3.73 27.17 -4.21
C PHE A 118 -3.49 27.93 -2.90
N GLN A 119 -3.08 29.20 -2.99
CA GLN A 119 -2.84 30.06 -1.82
C GLN A 119 -4.08 30.18 -0.93
N LYS A 120 -5.27 30.30 -1.52
CA LYS A 120 -6.51 30.38 -0.74
C LYS A 120 -6.87 29.04 -0.06
N ARG A 121 -6.75 27.92 -0.79
CA ARG A 121 -7.34 26.64 -0.37
C ARG A 121 -6.41 25.84 0.54
N VAL A 122 -5.12 25.75 0.21
CA VAL A 122 -4.15 24.93 0.95
C VAL A 122 -3.93 25.48 2.35
N PHE A 123 -3.70 26.80 2.47
CA PHE A 123 -3.46 27.42 3.77
C PHE A 123 -4.70 27.39 4.67
N TYR A 124 -5.91 27.49 4.11
CA TYR A 124 -7.13 27.24 4.88
C TYR A 124 -7.15 25.82 5.47
N VAL A 125 -6.80 24.79 4.69
CA VAL A 125 -6.76 23.42 5.23
C VAL A 125 -5.68 23.29 6.30
N PHE A 126 -4.52 23.92 6.12
CA PHE A 126 -3.46 23.91 7.12
C PHE A 126 -3.90 24.57 8.45
N ASP A 127 -4.59 25.71 8.38
CA ASP A 127 -5.07 26.45 9.55
C ASP A 127 -6.21 25.73 10.29
N HIS A 128 -6.98 24.90 9.59
CA HIS A 128 -8.15 24.19 10.11
C HIS A 128 -7.97 22.66 10.17
N TYR A 129 -6.73 22.18 10.11
CA TYR A 129 -6.45 20.76 9.88
C TYR A 129 -7.09 19.82 10.92
N ASP A 130 -6.96 20.10 12.21
CA ASP A 130 -7.48 19.21 13.27
C ASP A 130 -9.01 19.02 13.18
N GLU A 131 -9.75 20.11 12.93
CA GLU A 131 -11.21 20.06 12.74
C GLU A 131 -11.58 19.27 11.48
N LEU A 132 -10.86 19.49 10.38
CA LEU A 132 -11.11 18.82 9.12
C LEU A 132 -10.74 17.33 9.18
N TRP A 133 -9.71 16.98 9.95
CA TRP A 133 -9.30 15.61 10.23
C TRP A 133 -10.39 14.83 10.96
N ASP A 134 -10.96 15.37 12.04
CA ASP A 134 -12.02 14.68 12.78
C ASP A 134 -13.29 14.48 11.93
N LYS A 135 -13.64 15.49 11.12
CA LYS A 135 -14.71 15.38 10.12
C LYS A 135 -14.41 14.30 9.10
N TRP A 136 -13.17 14.25 8.61
CA TRP A 136 -12.71 13.26 7.65
C TRP A 136 -12.80 11.83 8.19
N LEU A 137 -12.24 11.59 9.37
CA LEU A 137 -12.22 10.26 9.98
C LEU A 137 -13.63 9.76 10.27
N THR A 138 -14.50 10.64 10.75
CA THR A 138 -15.91 10.32 11.01
C THR A 138 -16.64 9.90 9.74
N LYS A 139 -16.59 10.72 8.68
CA LYS A 139 -17.28 10.39 7.42
C LYS A 139 -16.67 9.17 6.71
N PHE A 140 -15.37 8.95 6.82
CA PHE A 140 -14.71 7.79 6.22
C PHE A 140 -15.12 6.48 6.91
N LYS A 141 -15.20 6.48 8.25
CA LYS A 141 -15.71 5.33 9.01
C LYS A 141 -17.16 5.02 8.69
N VAL A 142 -17.99 6.05 8.50
CA VAL A 142 -19.38 5.86 8.03
C VAL A 142 -19.40 5.13 6.69
N LEU A 143 -18.61 5.56 5.71
CA LEU A 143 -18.52 4.91 4.40
C LEU A 143 -18.11 3.43 4.50
N GLY A 144 -17.09 3.09 5.30
CA GLY A 144 -16.68 1.70 5.46
C GLY A 144 -17.69 0.85 6.25
N ASN A 145 -18.39 1.44 7.23
CA ASN A 145 -19.47 0.76 7.94
C ASN A 145 -20.70 0.52 7.04
N GLU A 146 -21.05 1.47 6.17
CA GLU A 146 -22.07 1.29 5.13
C GLU A 146 -21.69 0.16 4.19
N MET A 147 -20.42 0.09 3.76
CA MET A 147 -19.91 -1.01 2.95
C MET A 147 -20.01 -2.37 3.66
N LYS A 148 -19.64 -2.44 4.95
CA LYS A 148 -19.78 -3.66 5.78
C LYS A 148 -21.24 -4.11 5.87
N ALA A 149 -22.17 -3.16 5.97
CA ALA A 149 -23.61 -3.41 6.09
C ALA A 149 -24.29 -3.85 4.78
N LEU A 150 -23.61 -3.73 3.62
CA LEU A 150 -24.15 -4.26 2.36
C LEU A 150 -24.33 -5.77 2.47
N ASN A 151 -25.56 -6.24 2.22
CA ASN A 151 -25.89 -7.66 2.28
C ASN A 151 -25.74 -8.30 0.91
N VAL A 152 -24.82 -9.26 0.79
CA VAL A 152 -24.81 -10.21 -0.33
C VAL A 152 -25.36 -11.53 0.22
N PRO A 153 -26.44 -12.08 -0.35
CA PRO A 153 -26.98 -13.34 0.15
C PRO A 153 -25.94 -14.47 0.02
N GLU A 154 -25.93 -15.42 0.96
CA GLU A 154 -25.04 -16.59 0.87
C GLU A 154 -25.40 -17.50 -0.31
N GLU A 155 -26.71 -17.61 -0.60
CA GLU A 155 -27.25 -18.34 -1.73
C GLU A 155 -28.43 -17.58 -2.35
N MET A 156 -28.62 -17.79 -3.66
CA MET A 156 -29.81 -17.28 -4.34
C MET A 156 -31.03 -18.10 -3.92
N PRO A 157 -32.06 -17.49 -3.31
CA PRO A 157 -33.22 -18.23 -2.85
C PRO A 157 -33.96 -18.83 -4.05
N LYS A 158 -34.45 -20.08 -3.94
CA LYS A 158 -35.18 -20.74 -5.03
C LYS A 158 -36.47 -20.00 -5.40
N PHE A 159 -37.14 -19.44 -4.40
CA PHE A 159 -38.35 -18.62 -4.52
C PHE A 159 -38.15 -17.36 -3.66
N ALA A 160 -38.82 -16.26 -4.00
CA ALA A 160 -38.78 -15.07 -3.16
C ALA A 160 -39.29 -15.40 -1.73
N PRO A 161 -38.61 -14.94 -0.67
CA PRO A 161 -39.07 -15.09 0.70
C PRO A 161 -40.51 -14.55 0.91
N GLU A 162 -41.30 -15.21 1.74
CA GLU A 162 -42.73 -14.88 1.92
C GLU A 162 -42.95 -13.47 2.46
N ASP A 163 -42.07 -13.00 3.35
CA ASP A 163 -42.07 -11.65 3.92
C ASP A 163 -41.74 -10.55 2.88
N GLN A 164 -41.21 -10.93 1.72
CA GLN A 164 -41.01 -10.03 0.57
C GLN A 164 -42.18 -10.03 -0.42
N VAL A 165 -43.16 -10.91 -0.21
CA VAL A 165 -44.33 -11.09 -1.11
C VAL A 165 -45.63 -10.72 -0.41
N LEU A 166 -45.74 -10.97 0.90
CA LEU A 166 -46.95 -10.75 1.70
C LEU A 166 -46.73 -9.66 2.77
N PRO A 167 -47.77 -8.89 3.13
CA PRO A 167 -49.12 -8.89 2.53
C PRO A 167 -49.16 -8.21 1.16
N ALA A 168 -48.09 -7.53 0.75
CA ALA A 168 -47.94 -6.91 -0.55
C ALA A 168 -46.52 -7.16 -1.11
N PRO A 169 -46.36 -7.40 -2.41
CA PRO A 169 -45.04 -7.60 -3.01
C PRO A 169 -44.11 -6.39 -2.82
N ARG A 170 -42.86 -6.65 -2.44
CA ARG A 170 -41.80 -5.64 -2.21
C ARG A 170 -41.49 -4.80 -3.45
N GLY A 171 -41.71 -5.34 -4.66
CA GLY A 171 -41.49 -4.67 -5.95
C GLY A 171 -40.08 -4.84 -6.54
N TYR A 172 -39.13 -5.37 -5.78
CA TYR A 172 -37.81 -5.79 -6.24
C TYR A 172 -37.32 -6.97 -5.40
N TYR A 173 -36.37 -7.73 -5.95
CA TYR A 173 -35.91 -9.00 -5.37
C TYR A 173 -34.40 -9.18 -5.55
N VAL A 174 -33.91 -10.31 -5.07
CA VAL A 174 -32.50 -10.68 -4.97
C VAL A 174 -31.66 -10.40 -6.23
N THR A 175 -32.22 -10.56 -7.42
CA THR A 175 -31.50 -10.32 -8.69
C THR A 175 -31.15 -8.84 -8.89
N TYR A 176 -32.05 -7.93 -8.53
CA TYR A 176 -31.78 -6.49 -8.52
C TYR A 176 -30.78 -6.13 -7.42
N GLU A 177 -30.96 -6.68 -6.22
CA GLU A 177 -30.09 -6.41 -5.07
C GLU A 177 -28.63 -6.80 -5.35
N LEU A 178 -28.38 -7.91 -6.05
CA LEU A 178 -27.03 -8.32 -6.42
C LEU A 178 -26.31 -7.30 -7.32
N VAL A 179 -27.00 -6.81 -8.35
CA VAL A 179 -26.44 -5.80 -9.27
C VAL A 179 -26.22 -4.48 -8.51
N GLU A 180 -27.22 -4.07 -7.73
CA GLU A 180 -27.14 -2.84 -6.94
C GLU A 180 -26.00 -2.86 -5.92
N VAL A 181 -25.76 -4.01 -5.26
CA VAL A 181 -24.66 -4.16 -4.30
C VAL A 181 -23.31 -4.01 -5.00
N PHE A 182 -23.09 -4.63 -6.16
CA PHE A 182 -21.84 -4.45 -6.89
C PHE A 182 -21.62 -3.00 -7.32
N ASP A 183 -22.64 -2.33 -7.85
CA ASP A 183 -22.57 -0.92 -8.23
C ASP A 183 -22.25 -0.02 -7.02
N LYS A 184 -22.89 -0.30 -5.87
CA LYS A 184 -22.59 0.40 -4.61
C LYS A 184 -21.15 0.17 -4.17
N LEU A 185 -20.64 -1.06 -4.23
CA LEU A 185 -19.25 -1.39 -3.89
C LEU A 185 -18.26 -0.62 -4.77
N VAL A 186 -18.47 -0.58 -6.08
CA VAL A 186 -17.64 0.19 -7.01
C VAL A 186 -17.69 1.67 -6.66
N ASN A 187 -18.88 2.26 -6.52
CA ASN A 187 -19.03 3.68 -6.19
C ASN A 187 -18.40 4.06 -4.85
N MET A 188 -18.51 3.18 -3.84
CA MET A 188 -17.88 3.39 -2.55
C MET A 188 -16.36 3.41 -2.64
N VAL A 189 -15.72 2.57 -3.47
CA VAL A 189 -14.26 2.62 -3.70
C VAL A 189 -13.85 3.97 -4.27
N PHE A 190 -14.50 4.43 -5.34
CA PHE A 190 -14.19 5.74 -5.92
C PHE A 190 -14.42 6.88 -4.91
N LYS A 191 -15.52 6.85 -4.15
CA LYS A 191 -15.81 7.84 -3.11
C LYS A 191 -14.80 7.82 -1.96
N GLY A 192 -14.36 6.63 -1.53
CA GLY A 192 -13.33 6.47 -0.51
C GLY A 192 -12.00 7.09 -0.96
N TRP A 193 -11.61 6.87 -2.20
CA TRP A 193 -10.40 7.48 -2.77
C TRP A 193 -10.52 8.99 -3.01
N GLN A 194 -11.72 9.52 -3.24
CA GLN A 194 -11.94 10.97 -3.19
C GLN A 194 -11.66 11.52 -1.80
N TYR A 195 -12.20 10.87 -0.75
CA TYR A 195 -11.90 11.25 0.63
C TYR A 195 -10.41 11.15 0.92
N HIS A 196 -9.75 10.09 0.49
CA HIS A 196 -8.31 9.90 0.68
C HIS A 196 -7.47 11.11 0.22
N PHE A 197 -7.74 11.65 -0.96
CA PHE A 197 -6.97 12.77 -1.49
C PHE A 197 -7.35 14.16 -0.95
N GLU A 198 -8.33 14.25 -0.04
CA GLU A 198 -8.60 15.49 0.69
C GLU A 198 -7.40 15.96 1.52
N MET A 199 -6.55 15.05 1.97
CA MET A 199 -5.43 15.36 2.87
C MET A 199 -4.07 14.84 2.40
N LEU A 200 -4.03 13.77 1.59
CA LEU A 200 -2.74 13.12 1.29
C LEU A 200 -1.73 14.05 0.61
N ASN A 201 -2.13 14.71 -0.49
CA ASN A 201 -1.24 15.62 -1.22
C ASN A 201 -0.75 16.78 -0.34
N LEU A 202 -1.62 17.27 0.54
CA LEU A 202 -1.33 18.34 1.48
C LEU A 202 -0.27 17.94 2.50
N THR A 203 -0.27 16.67 2.89
CA THR A 203 0.68 16.11 3.85
C THR A 203 2.11 16.13 3.31
N TYR A 204 2.29 15.64 2.09
CA TYR A 204 3.59 15.67 1.43
C TYR A 204 4.02 17.09 1.07
N LEU A 205 3.08 17.96 0.70
CA LEU A 205 3.36 19.36 0.46
C LEU A 205 3.83 20.10 1.73
N ALA A 206 3.23 19.83 2.89
CA ALA A 206 3.66 20.40 4.15
C ALA A 206 5.10 19.95 4.50
N TYR A 207 5.44 18.69 4.23
CA TYR A 207 6.81 18.19 4.38
C TYR A 207 7.78 18.92 3.46
N LEU A 208 7.45 19.08 2.17
CA LEU A 208 8.27 19.82 1.20
C LEU A 208 8.50 21.27 1.64
N MET A 209 7.44 21.97 2.05
CA MET A 209 7.53 23.34 2.52
C MET A 209 8.44 23.47 3.75
N PHE A 210 8.34 22.54 4.70
CA PHE A 210 9.25 22.50 5.85
C PHE A 210 10.69 22.20 5.44
N ALA A 211 10.90 21.23 4.55
CA ALA A 211 12.22 20.89 4.04
C ALA A 211 12.89 22.08 3.35
N ASP A 212 12.14 22.86 2.56
CA ASP A 212 12.66 24.05 1.90
C ASP A 212 13.05 25.15 2.89
N VAL A 213 12.23 25.38 3.93
CA VAL A 213 12.59 26.30 5.02
C VAL A 213 13.87 25.83 5.72
N ALA A 214 13.96 24.54 6.05
CA ALA A 214 15.13 23.96 6.71
C ALA A 214 16.40 24.10 5.86
N ARG A 215 16.34 23.78 4.55
CA ARG A 215 17.49 23.93 3.64
C ARG A 215 17.93 25.38 3.47
N LYS A 216 16.97 26.32 3.47
CA LYS A 216 17.27 27.77 3.37
C LYS A 216 17.98 28.29 4.62
N LEU A 217 17.56 27.83 5.80
CA LEU A 217 18.16 28.23 7.08
C LEU A 217 19.48 27.49 7.37
N PHE A 218 19.60 26.25 6.91
CA PHE A 218 20.73 25.36 7.20
C PHE A 218 21.29 24.75 5.91
N PRO A 219 22.13 25.49 5.17
CA PRO A 219 22.77 24.96 3.96
C PRO A 219 23.54 23.67 4.24
N GLY A 220 23.24 22.60 3.50
CA GLY A 220 23.88 21.29 3.66
C GLY A 220 23.23 20.39 4.73
N ILE A 221 22.09 20.77 5.31
CA ILE A 221 21.30 19.85 6.13
C ILE A 221 20.94 18.60 5.33
N SER A 222 21.17 17.43 5.92
CA SER A 222 20.82 16.16 5.28
C SER A 222 19.32 15.92 5.30
N GLU A 223 18.81 15.19 4.30
CA GLU A 223 17.41 14.74 4.28
C GLU A 223 17.07 13.87 5.50
N SER A 224 18.01 13.05 5.96
CA SER A 224 17.86 12.25 7.18
C SER A 224 17.61 13.12 8.41
N ALA A 225 18.30 14.27 8.54
CA ALA A 225 18.08 15.20 9.64
C ALA A 225 16.68 15.83 9.58
N ILE A 226 16.23 16.28 8.40
CA ILE A 226 14.87 16.81 8.19
C ILE A 226 13.84 15.72 8.52
N GLY A 227 14.09 14.49 8.06
CA GLY A 227 13.25 13.33 8.35
C GLY A 227 13.11 13.03 9.85
N LYS A 228 14.18 13.18 10.63
CA LYS A 228 14.14 13.00 12.10
C LYS A 228 13.37 14.11 12.82
N MET A 229 13.41 15.33 12.29
CA MET A 229 12.63 16.45 12.84
C MET A 229 11.13 16.17 12.79
N VAL A 230 10.64 15.55 11.72
CA VAL A 230 9.20 15.31 11.52
C VAL A 230 8.71 13.99 12.17
N ALA A 231 9.63 13.06 12.48
CA ALA A 231 9.34 11.72 13.01
C ALA A 231 8.61 11.70 14.37
N GLY A 232 8.11 10.53 14.77
CA GLY A 232 7.43 10.33 16.06
C GLY A 232 6.01 10.91 16.07
N ALA A 233 5.24 10.67 15.01
CA ALA A 233 3.78 10.86 15.06
C ALA A 233 3.14 9.58 15.60
N TYR A 234 2.16 9.70 16.50
CA TYR A 234 1.35 8.55 16.89
C TYR A 234 0.31 8.28 15.79
N VAL A 235 0.38 7.09 15.18
CA VAL A 235 -0.43 6.74 14.00
C VAL A 235 -1.19 5.43 14.21
N SER A 236 -2.31 5.29 13.52
CA SER A 236 -3.28 4.20 13.64
C SER A 236 -2.70 2.85 13.25
N MET A 237 -1.70 2.83 12.36
CA MET A 237 -0.98 1.62 11.98
C MET A 237 -0.28 0.91 13.14
N PHE A 238 -0.11 1.57 14.27
CA PHE A 238 0.45 0.97 15.46
C PHE A 238 -0.54 0.22 16.34
N ARG A 239 -1.82 0.58 16.23
CA ARG A 239 -2.89 0.02 17.05
C ARG A 239 -3.00 -1.49 16.96
N PRO A 240 -2.85 -2.15 15.80
CA PRO A 240 -2.88 -3.60 15.72
C PRO A 240 -1.83 -4.26 16.63
N GLU A 241 -0.59 -3.79 16.62
CA GLU A 241 0.46 -4.32 17.51
C GLU A 241 0.17 -4.03 18.98
N GLU A 242 -0.28 -2.81 19.30
CA GLU A 242 -0.62 -2.43 20.68
C GLU A 242 -1.72 -3.32 21.27
N GLU A 243 -2.73 -3.67 20.46
CA GLU A 243 -3.74 -4.65 20.86
C GLU A 243 -3.15 -6.04 21.05
N LEU A 244 -2.22 -6.50 20.22
CA LEU A 244 -1.54 -7.79 20.44
C LEU A 244 -0.73 -7.79 21.75
N CYS A 245 -0.02 -6.70 22.06
CA CYS A 245 0.69 -6.55 23.33
C CYS A 245 -0.30 -6.61 24.51
N ARG A 246 -1.39 -5.85 24.44
CA ARG A 246 -2.44 -5.82 25.47
C ARG A 246 -3.08 -7.20 25.69
N LEU A 247 -3.45 -7.89 24.60
CA LEU A 247 -4.02 -9.25 24.63
C LEU A 247 -3.03 -10.27 25.18
N SER A 248 -1.74 -10.12 24.90
CA SER A 248 -0.69 -11.00 25.44
C SER A 248 -0.53 -10.82 26.95
N ARG A 249 -0.56 -9.58 27.46
CA ARG A 249 -0.57 -9.32 28.91
C ARG A 249 -1.82 -9.88 29.58
N LEU A 250 -2.98 -9.65 28.97
CA LEU A 250 -4.24 -10.20 29.47
C LEU A 250 -4.16 -11.72 29.57
N ALA A 251 -3.66 -12.40 28.53
CA ALA A 251 -3.46 -13.84 28.54
C ALA A 251 -2.56 -14.33 29.69
N THR A 252 -1.50 -13.59 30.04
CA THR A 252 -0.62 -13.94 31.17
C THR A 252 -1.27 -13.71 32.54
N SER A 253 -2.25 -12.80 32.64
CA SER A 253 -2.99 -12.53 33.89
C SER A 253 -4.15 -13.50 34.16
N LEU A 254 -4.62 -14.19 33.12
CA LEU A 254 -5.79 -15.07 33.16
C LEU A 254 -5.38 -16.54 33.29
N LYS A 255 -6.09 -17.31 34.12
CA LYS A 255 -5.72 -18.69 34.45
C LYS A 255 -5.90 -19.60 33.25
N GLY A 256 -4.83 -20.29 32.84
CA GLY A 256 -4.82 -21.29 31.77
C GLY A 256 -4.85 -20.73 30.34
N VAL A 257 -5.14 -19.43 30.16
CA VAL A 257 -5.24 -18.81 28.82
C VAL A 257 -3.90 -18.82 28.09
N LYS A 258 -2.80 -18.45 28.78
CA LYS A 258 -1.46 -18.46 28.19
C LYS A 258 -1.04 -19.85 27.69
N ASP A 259 -1.44 -20.91 28.39
CA ASP A 259 -1.05 -22.28 28.07
C ASP A 259 -1.76 -22.73 26.78
N VAL A 260 -3.04 -22.36 26.62
CA VAL A 260 -3.81 -22.58 25.39
C VAL A 260 -3.20 -21.79 24.22
N LEU A 261 -2.87 -20.52 24.41
CA LEU A 261 -2.33 -19.68 23.33
C LEU A 261 -0.92 -20.11 22.90
N SER A 262 -0.11 -20.61 23.84
CA SER A 262 1.29 -21.00 23.59
C SER A 262 1.45 -22.40 23.00
N ASN A 263 0.40 -23.23 23.06
CA ASN A 263 0.46 -24.58 22.51
C ASN A 263 0.53 -24.60 20.96
N ASN A 264 0.71 -25.79 20.39
CA ASN A 264 0.84 -26.00 18.95
C ASN A 264 -0.48 -26.37 18.26
N LYS A 265 -1.63 -26.22 18.92
CA LYS A 265 -2.95 -26.44 18.30
C LYS A 265 -3.22 -25.38 17.24
N THR A 266 -4.10 -25.70 16.31
CA THR A 266 -4.59 -24.76 15.30
C THR A 266 -5.40 -23.63 15.95
N VAL A 267 -5.53 -22.49 15.27
CA VAL A 267 -6.31 -21.37 15.80
C VAL A 267 -7.77 -21.76 16.11
N PRO A 268 -8.50 -22.47 15.24
CA PRO A 268 -9.87 -22.92 15.56
C PRO A 268 -9.95 -23.77 16.83
N GLU A 269 -9.00 -24.69 17.04
CA GLU A 269 -8.95 -25.52 18.25
C GLU A 269 -8.67 -24.69 19.50
N LYS A 270 -7.77 -23.70 19.42
CA LYS A 270 -7.49 -22.76 20.51
C LYS A 270 -8.73 -21.96 20.89
N LEU A 271 -9.46 -21.44 19.89
CA LEU A 271 -10.68 -20.68 20.12
C LEU A 271 -11.76 -21.52 20.83
N LEU A 272 -11.96 -22.77 20.39
CA LEU A 272 -12.89 -23.70 21.04
C LEU A 272 -12.47 -24.00 22.49
N GLU A 273 -11.19 -24.22 22.75
CA GLU A 273 -10.68 -24.51 24.09
C GLU A 273 -10.82 -23.31 25.03
N LEU A 274 -10.51 -22.10 24.56
CA LEU A 274 -10.68 -20.87 25.34
C LEU A 274 -12.14 -20.66 25.76
N ASP A 275 -13.10 -20.98 24.89
CA ASP A 275 -14.52 -20.81 25.17
C ASP A 275 -15.04 -21.71 26.30
N THR A 276 -14.31 -22.77 26.65
CA THR A 276 -14.71 -23.70 27.73
C THR A 276 -14.56 -23.12 29.14
N THR A 277 -13.75 -22.07 29.33
CA THR A 277 -13.43 -21.53 30.66
C THR A 277 -13.91 -20.07 30.81
N PRO A 278 -14.26 -19.60 32.04
CA PRO A 278 -14.62 -18.19 32.25
C PRO A 278 -13.51 -17.22 31.83
N ASP A 279 -12.26 -17.50 32.22
CA ASP A 279 -11.09 -16.69 31.88
C ASP A 279 -10.80 -16.70 30.37
N GLY A 280 -10.93 -17.85 29.71
CA GLY A 280 -10.79 -17.93 28.26
C GLY A 280 -11.89 -17.16 27.51
N ARG A 281 -13.15 -17.21 27.97
CA ARG A 281 -14.24 -16.37 27.42
C ARG A 281 -13.99 -14.88 27.61
N GLN A 282 -13.45 -14.48 28.76
CA GLN A 282 -13.06 -13.08 29.00
C GLN A 282 -11.97 -12.63 28.00
N TRP A 283 -10.96 -13.47 27.75
CA TRP A 283 -9.95 -13.17 26.75
C TRP A 283 -10.53 -13.09 25.33
N LEU A 284 -11.42 -14.03 24.97
CA LEU A 284 -12.09 -14.05 23.66
C LEU A 284 -12.95 -12.79 23.43
N GLU A 285 -13.60 -12.26 24.46
CA GLU A 285 -14.37 -11.01 24.36
C GLU A 285 -13.45 -9.85 23.98
N GLU A 286 -12.30 -9.72 24.65
CA GLU A 286 -11.32 -8.67 24.37
C GLU A 286 -10.63 -8.85 23.01
N TYR A 287 -10.36 -10.10 22.61
CA TYR A 287 -9.88 -10.43 21.27
C TYR A 287 -10.89 -10.00 20.20
N ASN A 288 -12.18 -10.27 20.40
CA ASN A 288 -13.24 -9.88 19.46
C ASN A 288 -13.40 -8.35 19.36
N LYS A 289 -13.24 -7.62 20.47
CA LYS A 289 -13.22 -6.14 20.45
C LYS A 289 -12.03 -5.59 19.67
N ALA A 290 -10.85 -6.22 19.80
CA ALA A 290 -9.66 -5.78 19.07
C ALA A 290 -9.78 -6.00 17.55
N LYS A 291 -10.53 -7.02 17.10
CA LYS A 291 -10.67 -7.36 15.67
C LYS A 291 -11.18 -6.21 14.81
N ASP A 292 -12.23 -5.50 15.25
CA ASP A 292 -12.79 -4.36 14.52
C ASP A 292 -12.41 -3.06 15.24
N PRO A 293 -11.54 -2.21 14.65
CA PRO A 293 -11.05 -2.27 13.28
C PRO A 293 -9.68 -2.94 13.10
N TRP A 294 -8.95 -3.26 14.18
CA TRP A 294 -7.49 -3.39 14.11
C TRP A 294 -6.97 -4.62 13.36
N PHE A 295 -7.72 -5.72 13.29
CA PHE A 295 -7.27 -6.92 12.57
C PHE A 295 -7.68 -6.94 11.10
N TYR A 296 -8.34 -5.88 10.62
CA TYR A 296 -8.47 -5.65 9.18
C TYR A 296 -7.15 -5.25 8.52
N VAL A 297 -6.06 -5.07 9.29
CA VAL A 297 -4.72 -4.90 8.72
C VAL A 297 -4.42 -6.06 7.75
N SER A 298 -4.09 -5.71 6.51
CA SER A 298 -3.78 -6.70 5.48
C SER A 298 -2.45 -7.39 5.76
N CYS A 299 -2.26 -8.62 5.29
CA CYS A 299 -0.99 -9.32 5.42
C CYS A 299 0.02 -8.90 4.33
N GLY A 300 -0.38 -7.97 3.45
CA GLY A 300 0.42 -7.40 2.38
C GLY A 300 0.34 -5.88 2.29
N SER A 301 0.46 -5.35 1.09
CA SER A 301 0.32 -3.92 0.82
C SER A 301 -1.11 -3.40 1.11
N GLY A 302 -2.12 -4.27 1.08
CA GLY A 302 -3.54 -3.86 1.11
C GLY A 302 -4.12 -3.61 -0.27
N TRP A 303 -3.33 -3.77 -1.33
CA TRP A 303 -3.73 -3.45 -2.70
C TRP A 303 -4.23 -4.66 -3.49
N LEU A 304 -3.88 -5.88 -3.08
CA LEU A 304 -4.11 -7.09 -3.87
C LEU A 304 -4.95 -8.10 -3.08
N HIS A 305 -5.96 -8.66 -3.74
CA HIS A 305 -6.95 -9.51 -3.07
C HIS A 305 -6.34 -10.73 -2.36
N TYR A 306 -5.28 -11.29 -2.93
CA TYR A 306 -4.66 -12.54 -2.47
C TYR A 306 -3.75 -12.35 -1.25
N GLU A 307 -3.47 -11.11 -0.82
CA GLU A 307 -2.63 -10.84 0.33
C GLU A 307 -3.31 -11.27 1.64
N GLY A 308 -4.64 -11.18 1.70
CA GLY A 308 -5.40 -11.45 2.92
C GLY A 308 -5.19 -10.41 4.02
N SER A 309 -5.65 -10.72 5.21
CA SER A 309 -5.61 -9.87 6.41
C SER A 309 -5.55 -10.72 7.66
N TRP A 310 -5.27 -10.11 8.82
CA TRP A 310 -5.27 -10.85 10.09
C TRP A 310 -6.64 -11.47 10.43
N LEU A 311 -7.73 -11.02 9.80
CA LEU A 311 -9.04 -11.68 9.89
C LEU A 311 -9.10 -13.00 9.10
N THR A 312 -8.45 -13.05 7.93
CA THR A 312 -8.49 -14.21 7.03
C THR A 312 -7.31 -15.17 7.25
N GLN A 313 -6.25 -14.70 7.93
CA GLN A 313 -5.07 -15.46 8.33
C GLN A 313 -4.81 -15.27 9.83
N PRO A 314 -5.70 -15.77 10.71
CA PRO A 314 -5.61 -15.55 12.15
C PRO A 314 -4.38 -16.22 12.80
N GLU A 315 -3.69 -17.11 12.10
CA GLU A 315 -2.43 -17.72 12.51
C GLU A 315 -1.35 -16.67 12.76
N ILE A 316 -1.33 -15.59 11.98
CA ILE A 316 -0.35 -14.50 12.10
C ILE A 316 -0.47 -13.80 13.46
N PRO A 317 -1.60 -13.18 13.85
CA PRO A 317 -1.72 -12.53 15.15
C PRO A 317 -1.57 -13.52 16.31
N PHE A 318 -2.00 -14.77 16.18
CA PHE A 318 -1.80 -15.78 17.23
C PHE A 318 -0.33 -16.14 17.43
N ASN A 319 0.46 -16.22 16.37
CA ASN A 319 1.90 -16.45 16.46
C ASN A 319 2.62 -15.27 17.15
N TYR A 320 2.24 -14.03 16.82
CA TYR A 320 2.77 -12.86 17.52
C TYR A 320 2.40 -12.87 19.01
N ILE A 321 1.15 -13.20 19.37
CA ILE A 321 0.73 -13.31 20.78
C ILE A 321 1.55 -14.38 21.51
N LYS A 322 1.76 -15.55 20.89
CA LYS A 322 2.61 -16.61 21.45
C LYS A 322 4.04 -16.12 21.70
N ASP A 323 4.62 -15.41 20.73
CA ASP A 323 5.96 -14.82 20.87
C ASP A 323 6.02 -13.79 22.00
N TYR A 324 5.02 -12.91 22.11
CA TYR A 324 4.96 -11.92 23.18
C TYR A 324 4.80 -12.55 24.55
N ILE A 325 3.98 -13.59 24.70
CA ILE A 325 3.86 -14.36 25.95
C ILE A 325 5.23 -14.93 26.35
N ALA A 326 5.96 -15.55 25.41
CA ALA A 326 7.28 -16.11 25.68
C ALA A 326 8.31 -15.05 26.11
N ARG A 327 8.22 -13.82 25.59
CA ARG A 327 9.07 -12.69 26.00
C ARG A 327 8.69 -12.15 27.38
N LEU A 328 7.40 -12.04 27.67
CA LEU A 328 6.89 -11.64 28.99
C LEU A 328 7.34 -12.62 30.09
N GLU A 329 7.36 -13.93 29.80
CA GLU A 329 7.87 -14.94 30.75
C GLU A 329 9.37 -14.80 31.05
N LYS A 330 10.14 -14.19 30.14
CA LYS A 330 11.56 -13.85 30.35
C LYS A 330 11.75 -12.50 31.06
N GLY A 331 10.67 -11.78 31.39
CA GLY A 331 10.73 -10.45 31.99
C GLY A 331 11.06 -9.33 31.00
N GLU A 332 10.93 -9.58 29.69
CA GLU A 332 11.20 -8.58 28.66
C GLU A 332 10.03 -7.59 28.51
N LYS A 333 10.33 -6.36 28.09
CA LYS A 333 9.32 -5.40 27.60
C LYS A 333 8.93 -5.79 26.18
N ILE A 334 7.63 -5.80 25.90
CA ILE A 334 7.09 -6.14 24.57
C ILE A 334 6.62 -4.90 23.80
N GLU A 335 6.32 -3.81 24.51
CA GLU A 335 5.91 -2.54 23.92
C GLU A 335 7.10 -1.77 23.36
N ARG A 336 6.78 -0.92 22.39
CA ARG A 336 7.70 0.05 21.80
C ARG A 336 8.15 1.10 22.82
N SER A 337 9.33 1.67 22.57
CA SER A 337 9.91 2.73 23.42
C SER A 337 9.70 4.10 22.76
N LEU A 338 8.58 4.76 23.05
CA LEU A 338 8.25 6.06 22.45
C LEU A 338 9.07 7.23 23.05
N ASP A 339 9.34 7.20 24.35
CA ASP A 339 9.99 8.29 25.10
C ASP A 339 11.36 8.70 24.54
N HIS A 340 12.10 7.76 23.94
CA HIS A 340 13.42 8.03 23.38
C HIS A 340 13.34 8.84 22.07
N ILE A 341 12.32 8.57 21.24
CA ILE A 341 12.13 9.20 19.92
C ILE A 341 11.69 10.64 20.11
N ASP A 342 10.74 10.87 21.03
CA ASP A 342 10.24 12.21 21.32
C ASP A 342 11.38 13.10 21.85
N LYS A 343 12.19 12.58 22.76
CA LYS A 343 13.35 13.30 23.28
C LYS A 343 14.41 13.58 22.22
N GLN A 344 14.77 12.60 21.38
CA GLN A 344 15.73 12.82 20.28
C GLN A 344 15.24 13.92 19.32
N ARG A 345 13.95 13.90 18.95
CA ARG A 345 13.37 14.93 18.09
C ARG A 345 13.44 16.30 18.74
N GLU A 346 13.03 16.42 19.99
CA GLU A 346 13.09 17.68 20.74
C GLU A 346 14.52 18.23 20.82
N ASP A 347 15.51 17.37 21.07
CA ASP A 347 16.92 17.74 21.11
C ASP A 347 17.41 18.21 19.73
N ILE A 348 17.06 17.50 18.64
CA ILE A 348 17.40 17.89 17.26
C ILE A 348 16.77 19.25 16.94
N ILE A 349 15.46 19.40 17.15
CA ILE A 349 14.73 20.64 16.86
C ILE A 349 15.34 21.80 17.63
N LYS A 350 15.60 21.62 18.92
CA LYS A 350 16.24 22.63 19.76
C LYS A 350 17.61 23.01 19.22
N SER A 351 18.46 22.03 18.89
CA SER A 351 19.81 22.28 18.39
C SER A 351 19.83 23.12 17.11
N TYR A 352 18.92 22.85 16.16
CA TYR A 352 18.81 23.63 14.93
C TYR A 352 18.17 25.01 15.18
N ARG A 353 17.14 25.06 16.01
CA ARG A 353 16.47 26.32 16.39
C ARG A 353 17.44 27.31 17.07
N ASP A 354 18.35 26.81 17.90
CA ASP A 354 19.37 27.60 18.59
C ASP A 354 20.42 28.20 17.62
N LEU A 355 20.58 27.64 16.42
CA LEU A 355 21.45 28.20 15.37
C LEU A 355 20.81 29.39 14.63
N ILE A 356 19.49 29.57 14.75
CA ILE A 356 18.76 30.64 14.07
C ILE A 356 18.94 31.96 14.82
N LYS A 357 19.47 32.97 14.12
CA LYS A 357 19.85 34.27 14.71
C LYS A 357 18.73 35.31 14.70
N SER A 358 17.90 35.31 13.66
CA SER A 358 16.79 36.26 13.50
C SER A 358 15.53 35.74 14.17
N ASP A 359 14.79 36.61 14.88
CA ASP A 359 13.48 36.26 15.44
C ASP A 359 12.44 35.99 14.35
N GLU A 360 12.58 36.64 13.18
CA GLU A 360 11.74 36.40 12.01
C GLU A 360 11.95 34.98 11.47
N ASP A 361 13.21 34.61 11.19
CA ASP A 361 13.56 33.28 10.70
C ASP A 361 13.17 32.18 11.70
N ARG A 362 13.31 32.46 13.00
CA ARG A 362 12.93 31.54 14.06
C ARG A 362 11.42 31.32 14.08
N THR A 363 10.65 32.39 13.89
CA THR A 363 9.19 32.32 13.74
C THR A 363 8.80 31.55 12.49
N THR A 364 9.48 31.75 11.36
CA THR A 364 9.25 31.00 10.12
C THR A 364 9.51 29.50 10.32
N PHE A 365 10.63 29.13 10.96
CA PHE A 365 10.95 27.74 11.27
C PHE A 365 9.92 27.11 12.20
N ASP A 366 9.57 27.79 13.30
CA ASP A 366 8.61 27.29 14.29
C ASP A 366 7.23 27.07 13.67
N ASN A 367 6.77 27.99 12.81
CA ASN A 367 5.50 27.87 12.10
C ASN A 367 5.51 26.71 11.11
N ALA A 368 6.54 26.60 10.27
CA ALA A 368 6.64 25.51 9.30
C ALA A 368 6.74 24.14 10.00
N TYR A 369 7.50 24.06 11.10
CA TYR A 369 7.60 22.87 11.93
C TYR A 369 6.26 22.47 12.55
N LYS A 370 5.51 23.44 13.10
CA LYS A 370 4.18 23.20 13.64
C LYS A 370 3.23 22.65 12.58
N THR A 371 3.19 23.29 11.40
CA THR A 371 2.34 22.86 10.28
C THR A 371 2.65 21.43 9.85
N VAL A 372 3.92 21.09 9.60
CA VAL A 372 4.26 19.72 9.19
C VAL A 372 3.93 18.71 10.28
N ARG A 373 4.16 19.00 11.56
CA ARG A 373 3.85 18.07 12.66
C ARG A 373 2.37 17.79 12.81
N THR A 374 1.53 18.79 12.63
CA THR A 374 0.07 18.63 12.68
C THR A 374 -0.43 17.76 11.54
N ILE A 375 0.08 17.98 10.32
CA ILE A 375 -0.45 17.34 9.10
C ILE A 375 0.17 15.97 8.85
N TYR A 376 1.45 15.77 9.16
CA TYR A 376 2.21 14.55 8.86
C TYR A 376 1.62 13.28 9.51
N ARG A 377 0.77 13.44 10.53
CA ARG A 377 -0.01 12.32 11.09
C ARG A 377 -0.85 11.59 10.03
N TYR A 378 -1.43 12.30 9.05
CA TYR A 378 -2.20 11.68 7.96
C TYR A 378 -1.36 10.73 7.10
N ALA A 379 -0.06 10.99 6.98
CA ALA A 379 0.84 10.24 6.10
C ALA A 379 0.86 8.74 6.40
N GLU A 380 0.47 8.32 7.60
CA GLU A 380 0.39 6.90 7.98
C GLU A 380 -1.04 6.49 8.38
N ASP A 381 -1.87 7.41 8.90
CA ASP A 381 -3.25 7.08 9.26
C ASP A 381 -4.08 6.64 8.04
N HIS A 382 -3.82 7.21 6.86
CA HIS A 382 -4.52 6.84 5.64
C HIS A 382 -4.27 5.37 5.24
N LEU A 383 -3.05 4.86 5.44
CA LEU A 383 -2.69 3.48 5.13
C LEU A 383 -3.63 2.52 5.86
N PHE A 384 -3.79 2.72 7.18
CA PHE A 384 -4.65 1.86 7.98
C PHE A 384 -6.12 1.97 7.55
N TRP A 385 -6.67 3.17 7.48
CA TRP A 385 -8.11 3.33 7.27
C TRP A 385 -8.52 3.01 5.83
N VAL A 386 -7.74 3.44 4.83
CA VAL A 386 -8.08 3.31 3.42
C VAL A 386 -7.54 2.01 2.85
N GLU A 387 -6.22 1.82 2.87
CA GLU A 387 -5.55 0.74 2.14
C GLU A 387 -5.66 -0.62 2.84
N HIS A 388 -5.81 -0.63 4.16
CA HIS A 388 -6.00 -1.87 4.91
C HIS A 388 -7.46 -2.11 5.29
N TRP A 389 -8.06 -1.26 6.14
CA TRP A 389 -9.38 -1.49 6.71
C TRP A 389 -10.48 -1.50 5.63
N PHE A 390 -10.56 -0.44 4.85
CA PHE A 390 -11.59 -0.28 3.83
C PHE A 390 -11.44 -1.25 2.66
N HIS A 391 -10.23 -1.45 2.14
CA HIS A 391 -9.98 -2.45 1.10
C HIS A 391 -10.28 -3.89 1.58
N THR A 392 -9.91 -4.25 2.81
CA THR A 392 -10.22 -5.60 3.36
C THR A 392 -11.72 -5.85 3.42
N ILE A 393 -12.52 -4.84 3.80
CA ILE A 393 -13.98 -4.93 3.76
C ILE A 393 -14.44 -5.18 2.33
N TRP A 394 -13.93 -4.41 1.37
CA TRP A 394 -14.30 -4.52 -0.03
C TRP A 394 -13.97 -5.90 -0.61
N PHE A 395 -12.75 -6.41 -0.40
CA PHE A 395 -12.35 -7.75 -0.83
C PHE A 395 -13.26 -8.84 -0.25
N GLY A 396 -13.67 -8.69 1.02
CA GLY A 396 -14.66 -9.58 1.64
C GLY A 396 -15.98 -9.61 0.87
N LYS A 397 -16.55 -8.43 0.58
CA LYS A 397 -17.82 -8.31 -0.16
C LYS A 397 -17.74 -8.80 -1.61
N ILE A 398 -16.61 -8.60 -2.28
CA ILE A 398 -16.37 -9.16 -3.61
C ILE A 398 -16.31 -10.68 -3.57
N ARG A 399 -15.71 -11.28 -2.53
CA ARG A 399 -15.72 -12.74 -2.35
C ARG A 399 -17.12 -13.28 -2.07
N ASP A 400 -17.98 -12.53 -1.40
CA ASP A 400 -19.38 -12.94 -1.23
C ASP A 400 -20.09 -13.04 -2.61
N LEU A 401 -19.86 -12.07 -3.51
CA LEU A 401 -20.34 -12.14 -4.90
C LEU A 401 -19.70 -13.31 -5.68
N GLY A 402 -18.39 -13.52 -5.52
CA GLY A 402 -17.68 -14.66 -6.12
C GLY A 402 -18.26 -16.01 -5.67
N ARG A 403 -18.70 -16.12 -4.42
CA ARG A 403 -19.36 -17.33 -3.88
C ARG A 403 -20.70 -17.59 -4.55
N ILE A 404 -21.51 -16.56 -4.79
CA ILE A 404 -22.73 -16.69 -5.59
C ILE A 404 -22.40 -17.24 -6.99
N MET A 405 -21.36 -16.71 -7.64
CA MET A 405 -20.95 -17.16 -8.98
C MET A 405 -20.49 -18.63 -8.99
N VAL A 406 -19.77 -19.08 -7.97
CA VAL A 406 -19.37 -20.50 -7.81
C VAL A 406 -20.57 -21.39 -7.54
N ASN A 407 -21.45 -20.99 -6.61
CA ASN A 407 -22.66 -21.76 -6.26
C ASN A 407 -23.61 -21.93 -7.45
N ARG A 408 -23.61 -20.97 -8.39
CA ARG A 408 -24.35 -21.05 -9.66
C ARG A 408 -23.58 -21.74 -10.79
N GLY A 409 -22.38 -22.24 -10.51
CA GLY A 409 -21.53 -22.96 -11.45
C GLY A 409 -20.89 -22.08 -12.52
N LEU A 410 -20.93 -20.75 -12.39
CA LEU A 410 -20.37 -19.81 -13.35
C LEU A 410 -18.84 -19.75 -13.25
N LEU A 411 -18.31 -19.79 -12.03
CA LEU A 411 -16.87 -19.80 -11.71
C LEU A 411 -16.47 -21.12 -11.03
N GLU A 412 -15.18 -21.43 -11.03
CA GLU A 412 -14.64 -22.64 -10.39
C GLU A 412 -14.25 -22.36 -8.94
N LYS A 413 -13.61 -21.21 -8.69
CA LYS A 413 -13.18 -20.75 -7.37
C LYS A 413 -13.73 -19.36 -7.09
N VAL A 414 -13.91 -19.04 -5.82
CA VAL A 414 -14.44 -17.73 -5.38
C VAL A 414 -13.56 -16.60 -5.91
N ASP A 415 -12.24 -16.74 -5.79
CA ASP A 415 -11.29 -15.71 -6.21
C ASP A 415 -11.09 -15.64 -7.75
N ASP A 416 -11.73 -16.52 -8.54
CA ASP A 416 -11.75 -16.36 -10.01
C ASP A 416 -12.47 -15.07 -10.42
N ILE A 417 -13.32 -14.50 -9.56
CA ILE A 417 -13.97 -13.19 -9.81
C ILE A 417 -12.94 -12.08 -10.05
N PHE A 418 -11.77 -12.14 -9.40
CA PHE A 418 -10.72 -11.14 -9.55
C PHE A 418 -10.03 -11.21 -10.92
N MET A 419 -10.28 -12.28 -11.70
CA MET A 419 -9.84 -12.41 -13.08
C MET A 419 -10.72 -11.62 -14.06
N PHE A 420 -11.72 -10.87 -13.60
CA PHE A 420 -12.61 -10.05 -14.43
C PHE A 420 -12.57 -8.60 -13.97
N ASN A 421 -12.42 -7.67 -14.91
CA ASN A 421 -12.42 -6.26 -14.52
C ASN A 421 -13.83 -5.80 -14.15
N ARG A 422 -13.94 -4.62 -13.52
CA ARG A 422 -15.21 -4.10 -13.01
C ARG A 422 -16.30 -3.87 -14.07
N TYR A 423 -15.96 -3.86 -15.36
CA TYR A 423 -16.91 -3.71 -16.45
C TYR A 423 -17.47 -5.05 -16.94
N GLU A 424 -16.77 -6.15 -16.68
CA GLU A 424 -17.19 -7.50 -17.06
C GLU A 424 -18.11 -8.13 -15.99
N ILE A 425 -17.91 -7.80 -14.72
CA ILE A 425 -18.70 -8.35 -13.61
C ILE A 425 -20.20 -8.03 -13.72
N PRO A 426 -20.64 -6.82 -14.11
CA PRO A 426 -22.06 -6.55 -14.34
C PRO A 426 -22.69 -7.47 -15.39
N GLU A 427 -21.96 -7.85 -16.44
CA GLU A 427 -22.45 -8.81 -17.44
C GLU A 427 -22.67 -10.19 -16.81
N MET A 428 -21.71 -10.64 -15.99
CA MET A 428 -21.80 -11.92 -15.27
C MET A 428 -22.96 -11.95 -14.27
N LEU A 429 -23.15 -10.87 -13.50
CA LEU A 429 -24.28 -10.73 -12.57
C LEU A 429 -25.61 -10.69 -13.32
N THR A 430 -25.67 -10.00 -14.46
CA THR A 430 -26.86 -9.98 -15.33
C THR A 430 -27.19 -11.38 -15.86
N GLU A 431 -26.19 -12.19 -16.20
CA GLU A 431 -26.40 -13.56 -16.64
C GLU A 431 -26.94 -14.45 -15.53
N ILE A 432 -26.40 -14.33 -14.31
CA ILE A 432 -26.93 -15.03 -13.11
C ILE A 432 -28.37 -14.60 -12.83
N ALA A 433 -28.64 -13.30 -12.87
CA ALA A 433 -29.97 -12.74 -12.66
C ALA A 433 -30.97 -13.26 -13.69
N THR A 434 -30.57 -13.29 -14.96
CA THR A 434 -31.38 -13.81 -16.06
C THR A 434 -31.64 -15.31 -15.88
N GLY A 435 -30.60 -16.09 -15.54
CA GLY A 435 -30.73 -17.51 -15.27
C GLY A 435 -31.67 -17.82 -14.12
N TRP A 436 -31.62 -17.03 -13.04
CA TRP A 436 -32.56 -17.14 -11.92
C TRP A 436 -33.99 -16.79 -12.33
N ALA A 437 -34.18 -15.69 -13.08
CA ALA A 437 -35.50 -15.22 -13.51
C ALA A 437 -36.19 -16.17 -14.49
N LEU A 438 -35.43 -16.85 -15.35
CA LEU A 438 -35.95 -17.84 -16.31
C LEU A 438 -36.30 -19.18 -15.67
N GLY A 439 -35.82 -19.47 -14.45
CA GLY A 439 -36.23 -20.62 -13.65
C GLY A 439 -35.17 -21.73 -13.53
N VAL A 440 -35.59 -22.98 -13.72
CA VAL A 440 -34.77 -24.18 -13.45
C VAL A 440 -34.11 -24.70 -14.74
N ASN A 441 -32.90 -25.24 -14.64
CA ASN A 441 -32.13 -25.82 -15.76
C ASN A 441 -31.79 -24.83 -16.89
N ILE A 442 -31.67 -23.55 -16.56
CA ILE A 442 -31.26 -22.53 -17.52
C ILE A 442 -29.72 -22.57 -17.66
N PRO A 443 -29.19 -22.80 -18.88
CA PRO A 443 -27.75 -22.87 -19.08
C PRO A 443 -27.13 -21.47 -18.95
N LEU A 444 -26.01 -21.40 -18.23
CA LEU A 444 -25.12 -20.23 -18.18
C LEU A 444 -23.89 -20.50 -19.05
N ARG A 445 -23.17 -19.45 -19.44
CA ARG A 445 -21.89 -19.48 -20.15
C ARG A 445 -20.72 -19.88 -19.24
N SER A 446 -20.96 -20.80 -18.30
CA SER A 446 -19.99 -21.30 -17.32
C SER A 446 -18.66 -21.71 -17.95
N SER A 447 -18.69 -22.51 -19.01
CA SER A 447 -17.46 -22.95 -19.69
C SER A 447 -16.64 -21.79 -20.25
N TYR A 448 -17.29 -20.73 -20.72
CA TYR A 448 -16.62 -19.53 -21.24
C TYR A 448 -15.94 -18.76 -20.12
N TYR A 449 -16.64 -18.47 -19.02
CA TYR A 449 -16.06 -17.72 -17.90
C TYR A 449 -14.94 -18.50 -17.20
N LYS A 450 -15.12 -19.80 -16.95
CA LYS A 450 -14.06 -20.65 -16.37
C LYS A 450 -12.81 -20.71 -17.25
N ALA A 451 -12.98 -20.88 -18.58
CA ALA A 451 -11.85 -20.89 -19.51
C ALA A 451 -11.14 -19.52 -19.55
N LYS A 452 -11.90 -18.43 -19.50
CA LYS A 452 -11.35 -17.06 -19.49
C LYS A 452 -10.56 -16.78 -18.20
N ALA A 453 -11.09 -17.15 -17.03
CA ALA A 453 -10.36 -17.05 -15.76
C ALA A 453 -9.06 -17.86 -15.81
N ALA A 454 -9.11 -19.13 -16.24
CA ALA A 454 -7.93 -19.99 -16.35
C ALA A 454 -6.86 -19.45 -17.32
N LYS A 455 -7.27 -18.87 -18.46
CA LYS A 455 -6.35 -18.18 -19.39
C LYS A 455 -5.64 -17.02 -18.70
N ARG A 456 -6.39 -16.15 -18.01
CA ARG A 456 -5.86 -14.97 -17.33
C ARG A 456 -4.92 -15.32 -16.17
N THR A 457 -5.21 -16.38 -15.41
CA THR A 457 -4.30 -16.90 -14.39
C THR A 457 -2.94 -17.28 -14.97
N LYS A 458 -2.93 -18.00 -16.11
CA LYS A 458 -1.68 -18.38 -16.80
C LYS A 458 -0.89 -17.16 -17.28
N ILE A 459 -1.58 -16.13 -17.78
CA ILE A 459 -0.94 -14.87 -18.20
C ILE A 459 -0.29 -14.18 -16.98
N LEU A 460 -0.97 -14.10 -15.84
CA LEU A 460 -0.39 -13.52 -14.62
C LEU A 460 0.80 -14.31 -14.10
N GLU A 461 0.74 -15.65 -14.15
CA GLU A 461 1.88 -16.52 -13.79
C GLU A 461 3.08 -16.32 -14.73
N ALA A 462 2.84 -16.19 -16.04
CA ALA A 462 3.88 -15.86 -17.00
C ALA A 462 4.45 -14.45 -16.73
N ALA A 463 3.61 -13.47 -16.41
CA ALA A 463 4.02 -12.10 -16.13
C ALA A 463 4.94 -12.03 -14.89
N ARG A 464 4.68 -12.83 -13.85
CA ARG A 464 5.55 -12.90 -12.66
C ARG A 464 6.97 -13.38 -12.98
N ASN A 465 7.12 -14.17 -14.04
CA ASN A 465 8.41 -14.69 -14.48
C ASN A 465 9.08 -13.79 -15.54
N TRP A 466 8.40 -12.74 -15.99
CA TRP A 466 8.92 -11.81 -16.97
C TRP A 466 9.75 -10.70 -16.29
N ALA A 467 10.97 -10.49 -16.78
CA ALA A 467 11.78 -9.34 -16.40
C ALA A 467 11.32 -8.10 -17.19
N GLN A 468 10.43 -7.34 -16.60
CA GLN A 468 9.86 -6.12 -17.17
C GLN A 468 10.88 -4.97 -17.24
N THR A 469 10.71 -4.07 -18.22
CA THR A 469 11.51 -2.85 -18.32
C THR A 469 11.13 -1.86 -17.20
N PRO A 470 12.08 -1.19 -16.53
CA PRO A 470 11.75 -0.24 -15.47
C PRO A 470 11.01 1.01 -15.97
N ALA A 471 11.19 1.36 -17.25
CA ALA A 471 10.60 2.54 -17.87
C ALA A 471 10.39 2.39 -19.38
N LEU A 472 9.62 3.30 -19.96
CA LEU A 472 9.30 3.43 -21.38
C LEU A 472 9.39 4.91 -21.80
N GLY A 473 9.76 5.14 -23.06
CA GLY A 473 9.87 6.47 -23.64
C GLY A 473 11.22 7.16 -23.42
N VAL A 474 11.24 8.47 -23.65
CA VAL A 474 12.44 9.30 -23.52
C VAL A 474 12.42 9.96 -22.14
N PRO A 475 13.44 9.74 -21.29
CA PRO A 475 13.51 10.41 -20.00
C PRO A 475 13.76 11.91 -20.16
N PRO A 476 13.25 12.75 -19.24
CA PRO A 476 13.59 14.17 -19.24
C PRO A 476 15.07 14.36 -18.90
N GLU A 477 15.64 15.52 -19.28
CA GLU A 477 17.01 15.88 -18.91
C GLU A 477 17.19 15.93 -17.38
N GLU A 478 16.16 16.42 -16.69
CA GLU A 478 16.07 16.48 -15.24
C GLU A 478 14.67 16.04 -14.78
N VAL A 479 14.63 15.14 -13.80
CA VAL A 479 13.39 14.80 -13.09
C VAL A 479 13.20 15.87 -12.01
N ALA A 480 12.26 16.79 -12.24
CA ALA A 480 12.01 17.93 -11.34
C ALA A 480 10.68 17.84 -10.57
N GLU A 481 9.80 16.89 -10.89
CA GLU A 481 8.49 16.79 -10.24
C GLU A 481 8.64 16.24 -8.81
N PRO A 482 8.27 17.01 -7.76
CA PRO A 482 8.60 16.67 -6.38
C PRO A 482 7.99 15.36 -5.89
N PHE A 483 6.77 14.99 -6.31
CA PHE A 483 6.15 13.75 -5.87
C PHE A 483 6.82 12.52 -6.50
N THR A 484 7.22 12.61 -7.77
CA THR A 484 7.99 11.60 -8.51
C THR A 484 9.28 11.26 -7.79
N ILE A 485 9.98 12.27 -7.28
CA ILE A 485 11.21 12.11 -6.51
C ILE A 485 10.91 11.56 -5.11
N MET A 486 10.00 12.18 -4.37
CA MET A 486 9.79 11.84 -2.96
C MET A 486 9.07 10.52 -2.74
N LEU A 487 7.96 10.31 -3.45
CA LEU A 487 7.13 9.13 -3.29
C LEU A 487 7.79 7.95 -3.98
N TRP A 488 8.04 8.07 -5.28
CA TRP A 488 8.53 6.97 -6.12
C TRP A 488 10.05 6.80 -6.12
N GLY A 489 10.82 7.76 -5.58
CA GLY A 489 12.27 7.67 -5.56
C GLY A 489 12.89 7.78 -6.96
N ILE A 490 12.17 8.36 -7.93
CA ILE A 490 12.64 8.47 -9.30
C ILE A 490 13.42 9.78 -9.43
N THR A 491 14.74 9.67 -9.45
CA THR A 491 15.65 10.81 -9.62
C THR A 491 16.33 10.76 -10.98
N THR A 492 16.86 11.89 -11.44
CA THR A 492 17.71 11.95 -12.65
C THR A 492 18.84 10.91 -12.61
N ASP A 493 19.46 10.71 -11.45
CA ASP A 493 20.54 9.72 -11.29
C ASP A 493 20.03 8.28 -11.35
N LYS A 494 18.85 8.00 -10.77
CA LYS A 494 18.23 6.67 -10.86
C LYS A 494 17.87 6.31 -12.29
N VAL A 495 17.34 7.26 -13.05
CA VAL A 495 17.03 7.08 -14.47
C VAL A 495 18.31 6.83 -15.28
N LYS A 496 19.39 7.57 -15.01
CA LYS A 496 20.71 7.32 -15.63
C LYS A 496 21.26 5.93 -15.28
N GLU A 497 21.08 5.46 -14.04
CA GLU A 497 21.45 4.11 -13.62
C GLU A 497 20.68 3.05 -14.44
N TRP A 498 19.36 3.21 -14.57
CA TRP A 498 18.54 2.31 -15.37
C TRP A 498 18.96 2.26 -16.84
N LEU A 499 19.29 3.40 -17.44
CA LEU A 499 19.79 3.47 -18.82
C LEU A 499 21.13 2.73 -18.99
N LYS A 500 22.01 2.74 -17.97
CA LYS A 500 23.26 1.96 -17.97
C LYS A 500 23.02 0.46 -17.78
N GLY A 501 21.92 0.09 -17.10
CA GLY A 501 21.57 -1.28 -16.73
C GLY A 501 20.73 -2.05 -17.75
N VAL A 502 20.48 -1.51 -18.94
CA VAL A 502 19.83 -2.26 -20.05
C VAL A 502 20.78 -3.31 -20.67
N ASP A 503 22.08 -3.25 -20.35
CA ASP A 503 23.00 -4.37 -20.51
C ASP A 503 23.06 -5.22 -19.22
N ALA A 504 22.17 -6.20 -19.12
CA ALA A 504 22.11 -7.18 -18.03
C ALA A 504 23.28 -8.20 -18.08
N GLY A 505 24.52 -7.70 -18.19
CA GLY A 505 25.76 -8.47 -18.20
C GLY A 505 26.81 -8.02 -17.17
N ALA A 506 26.57 -6.94 -16.42
CA ALA A 506 27.59 -6.34 -15.54
C ALA A 506 27.32 -6.47 -14.02
N ALA A 507 26.49 -7.43 -13.58
CA ALA A 507 26.29 -7.71 -12.15
C ALA A 507 27.38 -8.63 -11.56
N GLY A 508 28.64 -8.38 -11.92
CA GLY A 508 29.81 -9.12 -11.43
C GLY A 508 30.92 -8.15 -11.07
N SER A 509 30.81 -7.45 -9.94
CA SER A 509 31.97 -6.97 -9.13
C SER A 509 31.62 -5.97 -8.02
N ALA A 510 30.45 -5.33 -8.00
CA ALA A 510 30.16 -4.34 -6.96
C ALA A 510 29.66 -5.02 -5.68
N GLY A 511 30.52 -5.14 -4.67
CA GLY A 511 30.14 -5.52 -3.31
C GLY A 511 29.28 -4.48 -2.58
N GLU A 512 28.81 -3.44 -3.28
CA GLU A 512 28.02 -2.33 -2.76
C GLU A 512 26.75 -2.11 -3.58
N ILE A 513 25.63 -1.93 -2.89
CA ILE A 513 24.30 -1.61 -3.42
C ILE A 513 23.90 -0.26 -2.84
N LYS A 514 23.36 0.64 -3.67
CA LYS A 514 22.96 1.99 -3.26
C LYS A 514 21.45 2.16 -3.26
N GLY A 515 20.94 2.95 -2.32
CA GLY A 515 19.55 3.37 -2.21
C GLY A 515 19.43 4.71 -1.48
N PHE A 516 18.24 5.01 -0.97
CA PHE A 516 17.99 6.19 -0.15
C PHE A 516 18.45 5.97 1.29
N ALA A 517 19.12 6.99 1.85
CA ALA A 517 19.47 7.06 3.27
C ALA A 517 18.21 7.34 4.11
N SER A 518 17.48 6.28 4.43
CA SER A 518 16.09 6.37 4.91
C SER A 518 15.98 6.41 6.44
N SER A 519 16.85 5.67 7.14
CA SER A 519 16.95 5.73 8.61
C SER A 519 18.41 5.60 9.01
N ALA A 520 18.92 6.63 9.71
CA ALA A 520 20.31 6.78 10.11
C ALA A 520 20.85 5.64 11.00
N GLY A 521 22.17 5.51 11.03
CA GLY A 521 22.90 4.50 11.79
C GLY A 521 23.50 3.43 10.88
N SER A 522 24.32 2.57 11.48
CA SER A 522 24.94 1.44 10.78
C SER A 522 24.81 0.16 11.57
N ALA A 523 24.49 -0.93 10.87
CA ALA A 523 24.41 -2.25 11.46
C ALA A 523 24.91 -3.33 10.52
N GLU A 524 25.43 -4.42 11.09
CA GLU A 524 25.93 -5.58 10.36
C GLU A 524 25.29 -6.86 10.92
N GLY A 525 24.88 -7.74 10.01
CA GLY A 525 24.27 -9.02 10.37
C GLY A 525 23.97 -9.91 9.16
N PRO A 526 23.56 -11.17 9.42
CA PRO A 526 23.10 -12.08 8.38
C PRO A 526 21.82 -11.55 7.74
N ALA A 527 21.79 -11.53 6.41
CA ALA A 527 20.65 -11.13 5.62
C ALA A 527 19.58 -12.22 5.62
N ARG A 528 18.32 -11.81 5.72
CA ARG A 528 17.15 -12.64 5.46
C ARG A 528 16.40 -12.01 4.30
N VAL A 529 16.45 -12.67 3.14
CA VAL A 529 15.74 -12.21 1.95
C VAL A 529 14.33 -12.78 1.96
N LEU A 530 13.34 -11.91 2.11
CA LEU A 530 11.92 -12.26 2.12
C LEU A 530 11.26 -11.66 0.89
N LYS A 531 10.82 -12.52 -0.03
CA LYS A 531 10.10 -12.09 -1.23
C LYS A 531 8.59 -12.13 -1.04
N LEU A 532 8.11 -13.05 -0.21
CA LEU A 532 6.70 -13.22 0.08
C LEU A 532 6.42 -12.93 1.55
N LEU A 533 5.22 -12.44 1.81
CA LEU A 533 4.86 -11.95 3.14
C LEU A 533 4.69 -13.07 4.17
N LYS A 534 4.23 -14.24 3.74
CA LYS A 534 4.11 -15.43 4.59
C LYS A 534 5.46 -15.88 5.19
N ASP A 535 6.57 -15.52 4.54
CA ASP A 535 7.91 -15.93 4.94
C ASP A 535 8.44 -15.05 6.11
N ILE A 536 7.68 -14.03 6.53
CA ILE A 536 8.06 -13.14 7.64
C ILE A 536 8.27 -13.87 8.97
N VAL A 537 7.60 -15.02 9.14
CA VAL A 537 7.75 -15.87 10.33
C VAL A 537 9.13 -16.55 10.41
N ASP A 538 9.87 -16.61 9.30
CA ASP A 538 11.21 -17.20 9.23
C ASP A 538 12.32 -16.23 9.66
N LEU A 539 12.00 -14.95 9.85
CA LEU A 539 12.95 -13.92 10.26
C LEU A 539 13.37 -14.10 11.72
N LYS A 540 14.68 -14.16 11.96
CA LYS A 540 15.25 -14.37 13.29
C LYS A 540 15.75 -13.06 13.90
N ALA A 541 15.81 -13.03 15.23
CA ALA A 541 16.38 -11.91 15.96
C ALA A 541 17.85 -11.70 15.57
N GLY A 542 18.23 -10.45 15.34
CA GLY A 542 19.60 -10.08 14.97
C GLY A 542 19.92 -10.15 13.46
N GLU A 543 18.97 -10.55 12.62
CA GLU A 543 19.12 -10.57 11.15
C GLU A 543 18.87 -9.17 10.53
N VAL A 544 19.34 -8.98 9.30
CA VAL A 544 19.01 -7.83 8.44
C VAL A 544 17.88 -8.23 7.51
N LEU A 545 16.76 -7.53 7.58
CA LEU A 545 15.60 -7.76 6.71
C LEU A 545 15.90 -7.23 5.30
N VAL A 546 15.79 -8.07 4.28
CA VAL A 546 15.91 -7.68 2.87
C VAL A 546 14.62 -8.08 2.14
N CYS A 547 13.85 -7.13 1.64
CA CYS A 547 12.57 -7.42 0.99
C CYS A 547 12.25 -6.43 -0.14
N PRO A 548 11.28 -6.71 -1.04
CA PRO A 548 10.92 -5.76 -2.08
C PRO A 548 10.41 -4.44 -1.49
N SER A 549 9.50 -4.54 -0.52
CA SER A 549 8.97 -3.44 0.30
C SER A 549 8.61 -3.98 1.68
N THR A 550 8.55 -3.12 2.70
CA THR A 550 8.06 -3.50 4.03
C THR A 550 6.54 -3.38 4.11
N ASN A 551 5.95 -4.10 5.06
CA ASN A 551 4.52 -4.07 5.30
C ASN A 551 4.18 -3.43 6.67
N PRO A 552 3.18 -2.55 6.75
CA PRO A 552 2.65 -2.05 8.01
C PRO A 552 2.25 -3.11 9.05
N SER A 553 1.80 -4.30 8.61
CA SER A 553 1.52 -5.45 9.49
C SER A 553 2.77 -6.10 10.10
N TRP A 554 3.98 -5.70 9.67
CA TRP A 554 5.24 -6.22 10.19
C TRP A 554 5.81 -5.39 11.34
N ALA A 555 5.07 -4.40 11.87
CA ALA A 555 5.49 -3.63 13.06
C ALA A 555 6.19 -4.48 14.15
N PRO A 556 5.64 -5.65 14.60
CA PRO A 556 6.30 -6.52 15.58
C PRO A 556 7.73 -6.95 15.22
N VAL A 557 8.01 -7.08 13.92
CA VAL A 557 9.26 -7.60 13.36
C VAL A 557 10.39 -6.59 13.53
N PHE A 558 10.11 -5.29 13.44
CA PHE A 558 11.11 -4.24 13.57
C PHE A 558 11.77 -4.20 14.95
N THR A 559 11.12 -4.77 15.98
CA THR A 559 11.72 -4.95 17.31
C THR A 559 12.84 -6.00 17.36
N LYS A 560 12.94 -6.89 16.35
CA LYS A 560 13.85 -8.03 16.34
C LYS A 560 15.05 -7.87 15.39
N ILE A 561 14.94 -7.01 14.36
CA ILE A 561 15.95 -6.89 13.30
C ILE A 561 17.05 -5.89 13.65
N LYS A 562 18.21 -6.01 12.99
CA LYS A 562 19.31 -5.05 13.10
C LYS A 562 19.25 -3.91 12.10
N ALA A 563 18.74 -4.17 10.90
CA ALA A 563 18.58 -3.20 9.83
C ALA A 563 17.54 -3.71 8.82
N ALA A 564 17.04 -2.80 7.98
CA ALA A 564 16.15 -3.13 6.87
C ALA A 564 16.68 -2.58 5.54
N VAL A 565 16.54 -3.38 4.48
CA VAL A 565 16.88 -3.01 3.11
C VAL A 565 15.70 -3.31 2.20
N THR A 566 15.25 -2.32 1.42
CA THR A 566 14.17 -2.53 0.46
C THR A 566 14.57 -2.21 -0.98
N ASP A 567 13.98 -2.92 -1.93
CA ASP A 567 14.13 -2.60 -3.36
C ASP A 567 13.31 -1.37 -3.74
N ILE A 568 12.19 -1.15 -3.06
CA ILE A 568 11.16 -0.18 -3.40
C ILE A 568 11.01 0.83 -2.25
N GLY A 569 10.69 2.08 -2.61
CA GLY A 569 10.30 3.13 -1.68
C GLY A 569 11.32 4.26 -1.53
N GLY A 570 10.83 5.49 -1.38
CA GLY A 570 11.61 6.68 -1.11
C GLY A 570 11.76 7.00 0.39
N LEU A 571 12.23 8.23 0.67
CA LEU A 571 12.51 8.73 2.03
C LEU A 571 11.26 8.87 2.91
N THR A 572 10.09 9.03 2.31
CA THR A 572 8.79 9.10 3.00
C THR A 572 7.96 7.85 2.81
N SER A 573 8.58 6.75 2.36
CA SER A 573 7.91 5.45 2.34
C SER A 573 7.66 4.95 3.74
N HIS A 574 6.65 4.08 3.87
CA HIS A 574 6.33 3.42 5.13
C HIS A 574 7.56 2.72 5.75
N ALA A 575 8.38 2.04 4.94
CA ALA A 575 9.64 1.42 5.37
C ALA A 575 10.58 2.42 6.07
N ALA A 576 10.74 3.60 5.47
CA ALA A 576 11.59 4.66 6.00
C ALA A 576 11.01 5.27 7.28
N ILE A 577 9.69 5.45 7.34
CA ILE A 577 8.99 6.00 8.51
C ILE A 577 9.11 5.03 9.69
N VAL A 578 8.72 3.77 9.51
CA VAL A 578 8.80 2.75 10.57
C VAL A 578 10.23 2.51 11.03
N CYS A 579 11.21 2.37 10.15
CA CYS A 579 12.59 2.20 10.58
C CYS A 579 13.10 3.36 11.46
N ARG A 580 12.74 4.61 11.13
CA ARG A 580 13.07 5.77 11.98
C ARG A 580 12.39 5.71 13.34
N GLU A 581 11.15 5.24 13.39
CA GLU A 581 10.39 5.10 14.63
C GLU A 581 10.91 3.96 15.52
N TYR A 582 11.48 2.90 14.94
CA TYR A 582 12.09 1.83 15.72
C TYR A 582 13.59 2.05 15.98
N GLY A 583 14.18 3.15 15.46
CA GLY A 583 15.61 3.42 15.55
C GLY A 583 16.46 2.38 14.81
N VAL A 584 15.90 1.73 13.80
CA VAL A 584 16.55 0.69 13.00
C VAL A 584 17.19 1.35 11.77
N PRO A 585 18.49 1.16 11.50
CA PRO A 585 19.14 1.63 10.27
C PRO A 585 18.46 1.05 9.02
N SER A 586 18.23 1.88 8.00
CA SER A 586 17.62 1.39 6.76
C SER A 586 18.04 2.12 5.49
N VAL A 587 18.07 1.35 4.41
CA VAL A 587 18.29 1.81 3.03
C VAL A 587 17.14 1.33 2.16
N THR A 588 16.38 2.25 1.56
CA THR A 588 15.22 1.90 0.72
C THR A 588 15.46 2.22 -0.74
N GLY A 589 14.63 1.69 -1.66
CA GLY A 589 14.72 2.05 -3.07
C GLY A 589 15.99 1.56 -3.78
N THR A 590 16.60 0.47 -3.28
CA THR A 590 17.83 -0.09 -3.87
C THR A 590 17.61 -0.65 -5.28
N GLY A 591 16.38 -1.08 -5.59
CA GLY A 591 15.96 -1.64 -6.87
C GLY A 591 16.44 -3.07 -7.17
N ILE A 592 17.49 -3.56 -6.50
CA ILE A 592 18.15 -4.83 -6.81
C ILE A 592 18.62 -5.64 -5.58
N ALA A 593 18.41 -5.17 -4.35
CA ALA A 593 18.87 -5.87 -3.16
C ALA A 593 18.32 -7.30 -3.07
N THR A 594 17.04 -7.55 -3.34
CA THR A 594 16.47 -8.91 -3.24
C THR A 594 16.92 -9.87 -4.34
N SER A 595 17.47 -9.35 -5.44
CA SER A 595 18.03 -10.18 -6.52
C SER A 595 19.50 -10.51 -6.27
N VAL A 596 20.26 -9.55 -5.73
CA VAL A 596 21.72 -9.63 -5.51
C VAL A 596 22.09 -10.28 -4.17
N ILE A 597 21.42 -9.91 -3.08
CA ILE A 597 21.67 -10.45 -1.74
C ILE A 597 21.00 -11.82 -1.62
N LYS A 598 21.65 -12.78 -0.97
CA LYS A 598 21.08 -14.09 -0.64
C LYS A 598 20.90 -14.22 0.87
N THR A 599 19.88 -14.96 1.29
CA THR A 599 19.67 -15.30 2.70
C THR A 599 20.92 -16.00 3.25
N GLY A 600 21.43 -15.51 4.38
CA GLY A 600 22.67 -15.96 5.02
C GLY A 600 23.89 -15.08 4.74
N ASP A 601 23.87 -14.24 3.69
CA ASP A 601 24.96 -13.29 3.41
C ASP A 601 25.14 -12.34 4.61
N ILE A 602 26.37 -12.06 5.03
CA ILE A 602 26.64 -11.00 6.01
C ILE A 602 26.67 -9.68 5.27
N VAL A 603 25.74 -8.79 5.62
CA VAL A 603 25.61 -7.47 5.00
C VAL A 603 25.79 -6.38 6.05
N ARG A 604 26.44 -5.29 5.64
CA ARG A 604 26.52 -4.04 6.38
C ARG A 604 25.59 -3.03 5.74
N VAL A 605 24.70 -2.46 6.53
CA VAL A 605 23.77 -1.41 6.11
C VAL A 605 24.24 -0.11 6.75
N ASP A 606 24.49 0.90 5.93
CA ASP A 606 24.75 2.28 6.34
C ASP A 606 23.57 3.15 5.89
N GLY A 607 22.69 3.43 6.83
CA GLY A 607 21.49 4.23 6.60
C GLY A 607 21.74 5.74 6.63
N ASP A 608 22.94 6.20 7.00
CA ASP A 608 23.33 7.61 6.88
C ASP A 608 23.75 7.95 5.44
N THR A 609 24.45 7.02 4.77
CA THR A 609 24.94 7.21 3.40
C THR A 609 24.09 6.53 2.32
N GLY A 610 23.16 5.65 2.70
CA GLY A 610 22.30 4.93 1.74
C GLY A 610 23.01 3.76 1.06
N VAL A 611 24.00 3.15 1.72
CA VAL A 611 24.85 2.10 1.14
C VAL A 611 24.66 0.77 1.86
N VAL A 612 24.58 -0.31 1.10
CA VAL A 612 24.55 -1.68 1.59
C VAL A 612 25.72 -2.45 1.00
N SER A 613 26.60 -2.97 1.85
CA SER A 613 27.79 -3.72 1.43
C SER A 613 27.67 -5.19 1.81
N ILE A 614 28.03 -6.09 0.89
CA ILE A 614 28.10 -7.54 1.16
C ILE A 614 29.47 -7.84 1.74
N VAL A 615 29.53 -8.03 3.05
CA VAL A 615 30.78 -8.25 3.81
C VAL A 615 31.27 -9.69 3.63
N LYS A 616 30.34 -10.66 3.58
CA LYS A 616 30.64 -12.08 3.38
C LYS A 616 29.46 -12.79 2.72
N ARG A 617 29.73 -13.66 1.73
CA ARG A 617 28.71 -14.54 1.15
C ARG A 617 28.42 -15.75 2.05
N ALA A 618 27.17 -16.20 2.02
CA ALA A 618 26.68 -17.36 2.78
C ALA A 618 27.46 -18.66 2.51
#